data_AF-A0A524L2Y1-F1
#
_entry.id   AF-A0A524L2Y1-F1
#
_cell.length_a   1.000
_cell.length_b   1.000
_cell.length_c   1.000
_cell.angle_alpha   90.00
_cell.angle_beta   90.00
_cell.angle_gamma   90.00
#
_symmetry.space_group_name_H-M   'P 1'
#
loop_
_entity.id
_entity.type
_entity.pdbx_description
1 polymer ?
#
loop_
_entity_poly.entity_id
_entity_poly.type
_entity_poly.pdbx_seq_one_letter_code
_entity_poly.pdbx_strand_id
1 'polypeptide(L)'
;RVTLPKWVDLEASPSEVKRWWSVFIETLREHEFTHVDNARAAERTVAVALAALEPATTCGAARRAGDRIATEIAYEYRSRDLAIDRNTRHGRDQLEA
;
A
#
# COMPACT_ATOMS: atom_id res chain seq x y z
N ARG A 1 -5.19 7.69 5.50
CA ARG A 1 -4.87 7.73 6.94
C ARG A 1 -4.38 6.33 7.32
N VAL A 2 -3.29 6.24 8.08
CA VAL A 2 -2.78 4.96 8.60
C VAL A 2 -3.04 4.89 10.10
N THR A 3 -3.16 3.69 10.63
CA THR A 3 -3.31 3.46 12.07
C THR A 3 -2.05 2.78 12.56
N LEU A 4 -1.37 3.40 13.53
CA LEU A 4 -0.13 2.90 14.09
C LEU A 4 -0.35 2.39 15.52
N PRO A 5 0.42 1.39 15.97
CA PRO A 5 0.34 0.92 17.34
C PRO A 5 0.73 2.04 18.31
N LYS A 6 0.08 2.03 19.47
CA LYS A 6 0.38 2.95 20.58
C LYS A 6 0.97 2.14 21.73
N TRP A 7 2.08 2.62 22.28
CA TRP A 7 2.69 2.05 23.47
C TRP A 7 2.04 2.66 24.72
N VAL A 8 1.53 1.83 25.63
CA VAL A 8 0.66 2.28 26.74
C VAL A 8 1.45 2.93 27.89
N ASP A 9 2.71 2.56 28.11
CA ASP A 9 3.58 3.09 29.17
C ASP A 9 4.99 3.50 28.66
N LEU A 10 5.07 4.15 27.49
CA LEU A 10 6.38 4.45 26.86
C LEU A 10 7.28 5.26 27.79
N GLU A 11 6.71 6.17 28.56
CA GLU A 11 7.47 7.07 29.42
C GLU A 11 8.13 6.39 30.61
N ALA A 12 7.62 5.25 31.07
CA ALA A 12 8.21 4.45 32.14
C ALA A 12 9.34 3.53 31.64
N SER A 13 9.49 3.37 30.32
CA SER A 13 10.51 2.50 29.73
C SER A 13 11.92 3.09 29.82
N PRO A 14 12.98 2.25 29.83
CA PRO A 14 14.36 2.70 29.70
C PRO A 14 14.58 3.58 28.47
N SER A 15 15.50 4.54 28.54
CA SER A 15 15.79 5.49 27.45
C SER A 15 16.16 4.80 26.14
N GLU A 16 16.89 3.70 26.21
CA GLU A 16 17.23 2.88 25.06
C GLU A 16 15.96 2.32 24.37
N VAL A 17 15.02 1.77 25.14
CA VAL A 17 13.75 1.24 24.61
C VAL A 17 12.92 2.34 23.96
N LYS A 18 12.88 3.54 24.56
CA LYS A 18 12.21 4.70 23.95
C LYS A 18 12.80 5.04 22.58
N ARG A 19 14.14 5.02 22.46
CA ARG A 19 14.85 5.27 21.20
C ARG A 19 14.50 4.22 20.15
N TRP A 20 14.56 2.93 20.50
CA TRP A 20 14.21 1.84 19.59
C TRP A 20 12.77 1.94 19.10
N TRP A 21 11.83 2.22 20.01
CA TRP A 21 10.42 2.39 19.66
C TRP A 21 10.20 3.57 18.72
N SER A 22 10.87 4.71 18.97
CA SER A 22 10.78 5.88 18.10
C SER A 22 11.24 5.57 16.68
N VAL A 23 12.35 4.85 16.53
CA VAL A 23 12.85 4.44 15.20
C VAL A 23 11.85 3.50 14.54
N PHE A 24 11.42 2.45 15.25
CA PHE A 24 10.47 1.47 14.73
C PHE A 24 9.15 2.10 14.25
N ILE A 25 8.56 3.02 15.02
CA ILE A 25 7.29 3.64 14.64
C ILE A 25 7.41 4.53 13.41
N GLU A 26 8.54 5.22 13.23
CA GLU A 26 8.76 6.02 12.02
C GLU A 26 8.97 5.12 10.80
N THR A 27 9.77 4.05 10.90
CA THR A 27 9.94 3.08 9.81
C THR A 27 8.62 2.37 9.45
N LEU A 28 7.84 1.98 10.46
CA LEU A 28 6.51 1.41 10.23
C LEU A 28 5.58 2.43 9.57
N ARG A 29 5.61 3.69 9.98
CA ARG A 29 4.80 4.75 9.35
C ARG A 29 5.13 4.89 7.86
N GLU A 30 6.40 4.94 7.50
CA GLU A 30 6.85 5.03 6.11
C GLU A 30 6.39 3.83 5.27
N HIS A 31 6.52 2.62 5.84
CA HIS A 31 6.00 1.39 5.24
C HIS A 31 4.50 1.47 4.94
N GLU A 32 3.68 1.84 5.94
CA GLU A 32 2.23 1.95 5.77
C GLU A 32 1.84 3.05 4.76
N PHE A 33 2.58 4.16 4.71
CA PHE A 33 2.33 5.19 3.70
C PHE A 33 2.70 4.75 2.28
N THR A 34 3.71 3.89 2.14
CA THR A 34 4.06 3.31 0.84
C THR A 34 2.91 2.46 0.31
N HIS A 35 2.24 1.66 1.15
CA HIS A 35 1.02 0.94 0.77
C HIS A 35 -0.11 1.89 0.36
N VAL A 36 -0.30 2.98 1.10
CA VAL A 36 -1.31 4.00 0.74
C VAL A 36 -1.02 4.61 -0.64
N ASP A 37 0.23 4.95 -0.91
CA ASP A 37 0.61 5.55 -2.19
C ASP A 37 0.51 4.56 -3.35
N ASN A 38 0.83 3.28 -3.10
CA ASN A 38 0.63 2.19 -4.05
C ASN A 38 -0.86 1.99 -4.36
N ALA A 39 -1.75 2.04 -3.35
CA ALA A 39 -3.19 1.97 -3.55
C ALA A 39 -3.75 3.16 -4.36
N ARG A 40 -3.27 4.39 -4.08
CA ARG A 40 -3.65 5.58 -4.86
C ARG A 40 -3.15 5.51 -6.30
N ALA A 41 -1.97 4.94 -6.52
CA ALA A 41 -1.45 4.72 -7.86
C ALA A 41 -2.30 3.68 -8.60
N ALA A 42 -2.71 2.60 -7.94
CA ALA A 42 -3.63 1.60 -8.50
C ALA A 42 -4.94 2.24 -8.95
N GLU A 43 -5.56 3.06 -8.10
CA GLU A 43 -6.79 3.80 -8.41
C GLU A 43 -6.65 4.63 -9.68
N ARG A 44 -5.58 5.45 -9.77
CA ARG A 44 -5.31 6.27 -10.95
C ARG A 44 -5.09 5.42 -12.20
N THR A 45 -4.35 4.32 -12.08
CA THR A 45 -4.11 3.40 -13.21
C THR A 45 -5.41 2.76 -13.69
N VAL A 46 -6.29 2.33 -12.78
CA VAL A 46 -7.62 1.81 -13.14
C VAL A 46 -8.45 2.89 -13.82
N ALA A 47 -8.52 4.11 -13.29
CA ALA A 47 -9.30 5.19 -13.87
C ALA A 47 -8.85 5.52 -15.31
N VAL A 48 -7.54 5.62 -15.54
CA VAL A 48 -6.98 5.85 -16.88
C VAL A 48 -7.30 4.69 -17.82
N ALA A 49 -7.15 3.44 -17.37
CA ALA A 49 -7.39 2.27 -18.20
C ALA A 49 -8.88 2.11 -18.55
N LEU A 50 -9.78 2.42 -17.62
CA LEU A 50 -11.22 2.43 -17.88
C LEU A 50 -11.63 3.55 -18.85
N ALA A 51 -11.01 4.73 -18.75
CA ALA A 51 -11.27 5.84 -19.68
C ALA A 51 -10.80 5.53 -21.12
N ALA A 52 -9.82 4.64 -21.27
CA ALA A 52 -9.30 4.19 -22.56
C ALA A 52 -10.01 2.92 -23.09
N LEU A 53 -11.09 2.46 -22.45
CA LEU A 53 -11.85 1.31 -22.94
C LEU A 53 -12.51 1.61 -24.29
N GLU A 54 -12.23 0.77 -25.27
CA GLU A 54 -12.92 0.81 -26.55
C GLU A 54 -14.42 0.53 -26.39
N PRO A 55 -15.29 1.15 -27.22
CA PRO A 55 -16.72 0.87 -27.22
C PRO A 55 -17.01 -0.62 -27.39
N ALA A 56 -17.81 -1.18 -26.48
CA ALA A 56 -18.26 -2.56 -26.57
C ALA A 56 -19.64 -2.65 -27.22
N THR A 57 -19.92 -3.79 -27.86
CA THR A 57 -21.20 -4.06 -28.53
C THR A 57 -22.39 -4.15 -27.56
N THR A 58 -22.14 -4.40 -26.27
CA THR A 58 -23.17 -4.44 -25.23
C THR A 58 -22.63 -3.91 -23.91
N CYS A 59 -23.51 -3.41 -23.04
CA CYS A 59 -23.13 -3.01 -21.68
C CYS A 59 -22.50 -4.18 -20.89
N GLY A 60 -22.98 -5.42 -21.11
CA GLY A 60 -22.41 -6.60 -20.46
C GLY A 60 -20.97 -6.90 -20.91
N ALA A 61 -20.65 -6.68 -22.19
CA ALA A 61 -19.30 -6.80 -22.69
C ALA A 61 -18.39 -5.68 -22.15
N ALA A 62 -18.88 -4.43 -22.11
CA ALA A 62 -18.16 -3.30 -21.52
C ALA A 62 -17.81 -3.57 -20.05
N ARG A 63 -18.78 -4.03 -19.26
CA ARG A 63 -18.59 -4.36 -17.85
C ARG A 63 -17.52 -5.43 -17.65
N ARG A 64 -17.60 -6.55 -18.38
CA ARG A 64 -16.60 -7.62 -18.26
C ARG A 64 -15.20 -7.15 -18.64
N ALA A 65 -15.07 -6.30 -19.66
CA ALA A 65 -13.79 -5.72 -20.06
C ALA A 65 -13.23 -4.82 -18.96
N GLY A 66 -14.05 -3.95 -18.37
CA GLY A 66 -13.66 -3.10 -17.23
C GLY A 66 -13.29 -3.90 -15.99
N ASP A 67 -14.10 -4.89 -15.61
CA ASP A 67 -13.84 -5.76 -14.45
C ASP A 67 -12.51 -6.52 -14.61
N ARG A 68 -12.23 -7.01 -15.83
CA ARG A 68 -10.96 -7.68 -16.14
C ARG A 68 -9.76 -6.75 -15.95
N ILE A 69 -9.82 -5.56 -16.55
CA ILE A 69 -8.74 -4.55 -16.43
C ILE A 69 -8.50 -4.16 -14.98
N ALA A 70 -9.57 -3.85 -14.24
CA ALA A 70 -9.48 -3.48 -12.83
C ALA A 70 -8.86 -4.61 -11.99
N THR A 71 -9.24 -5.85 -12.27
CA THR A 71 -8.72 -7.05 -11.58
C THR A 71 -7.23 -7.26 -11.87
N GLU A 72 -6.82 -7.17 -13.14
CA GLU A 72 -5.41 -7.30 -13.54
C GLU A 72 -4.51 -6.26 -12.87
N ILE A 73 -4.95 -5.00 -12.86
CA ILE A 73 -4.24 -3.90 -12.19
C ILE A 73 -4.21 -4.15 -10.68
N ALA A 74 -5.32 -4.55 -10.06
CA ALA A 74 -5.36 -4.85 -8.63
C ALA A 74 -4.36 -5.96 -8.24
N TYR A 75 -4.23 -7.01 -9.06
CA TYR A 75 -3.24 -8.07 -8.84
C TYR A 75 -1.80 -7.57 -8.96
N GLU A 76 -1.50 -6.72 -9.95
CA GLU A 76 -0.18 -6.13 -10.10
C GLU A 76 0.20 -5.32 -8.86
N TYR A 77 -0.67 -4.41 -8.44
CA TYR A 77 -0.42 -3.56 -7.28
C TYR A 77 -0.36 -4.36 -5.97
N ARG A 78 -1.15 -5.42 -5.83
CA ARG A 78 -1.02 -6.37 -4.72
C ARG A 78 0.34 -7.06 -4.70
N SER A 79 0.88 -7.43 -5.85
CA SER A 79 2.22 -8.01 -5.94
C SER A 79 3.30 -7.02 -5.47
N ARG A 80 3.15 -5.74 -5.80
CA ARG A 80 4.03 -4.65 -5.31
C ARG A 80 3.94 -4.49 -3.79
N ASP A 81 2.74 -4.50 -3.21
CA ASP A 81 2.57 -4.49 -1.74
C ASP A 81 3.29 -5.67 -1.09
N LEU A 82 3.10 -6.88 -1.63
CA LEU A 82 3.79 -8.06 -1.10
C LEU A 82 5.32 -7.97 -1.22
N ALA A 83 5.84 -7.25 -2.23
CA ALA A 83 7.27 -6.98 -2.33
C ALA A 83 7.73 -5.98 -1.27
N ILE A 84 6.97 -4.91 -1.03
CA ILE A 84 7.23 -3.92 0.03
C ILE A 84 7.25 -4.61 1.41
N ASP A 85 6.26 -5.45 1.68
CA ASP A 85 6.18 -6.28 2.89
C ASP A 85 7.45 -7.10 3.11
N ARG A 86 7.89 -7.82 2.07
CA ARG A 86 9.11 -8.64 2.13
C ARG A 86 10.38 -7.79 2.32
N ASN A 87 10.52 -6.72 1.56
CA ASN A 87 11.75 -5.92 1.53
C ASN A 87 11.95 -5.11 2.82
N THR A 88 10.86 -4.60 3.41
CA THR A 88 10.89 -3.84 4.67
C THR A 88 10.71 -4.73 5.90
N ARG A 89 10.50 -6.03 5.70
CA ARG A 89 10.09 -6.99 6.75
C ARG A 89 8.91 -6.44 7.58
N HIS A 90 7.88 -5.92 6.90
CA HIS A 90 6.73 -5.22 7.47
C HIS A 90 7.12 -3.99 8.30
N GLY A 91 7.91 -3.09 7.72
CA GLY A 91 8.34 -1.84 8.37
C GLY A 91 9.31 -2.03 9.54
N ARG A 92 9.94 -3.21 9.67
CA ARG A 92 11.05 -3.44 10.60
C ARG A 92 12.36 -2.84 10.08
N ASP A 93 12.52 -2.87 8.76
CA ASP A 93 13.66 -2.31 8.04
C ASP A 93 13.21 -1.17 7.13
N GLN A 94 14.13 -0.27 6.82
CA GLN A 94 13.92 0.76 5.82
C GLN A 94 14.09 0.23 4.41
N LEU A 95 13.38 0.83 3.45
CA LEU A 95 13.80 0.76 2.05
C LEU A 95 15.11 1.53 1.95
N GLU A 96 16.23 0.85 1.66
CA GLU A 96 17.41 1.56 1.15
C GLU A 96 17.00 2.21 -0.17
N ALA A 97 17.11 3.54 -0.23
CA ALA A 97 16.77 4.35 -1.40
C ALA A 97 17.87 4.30 -2.46
#